data_AF-A0A5B2VRA8-F1
#
_entry.id   AF-A0A5B2VRA8-F1
#
_cell.length_a   1.000
_cell.length_b   1.000
_cell.length_c   1.000
_cell.angle_alpha   90.00
_cell.angle_beta   90.00
_cell.angle_gamma   90.00
#
_symmetry.space_group_name_H-M   'P 1'
#
loop_
_entity.id
_entity.type
_entity.pdbx_description
1 polymer ?
#
loop_
_entity_poly.entity_id
_entity_poly.type
_entity_poly.pdbx_seq_one_letter_code
_entity_poly.pdbx_strand_id
1 'polypeptide(L)'
;MGARARLFDFTLTGITRIPGVQIFNGYAHKKKEEKLFEYLMNRIQKNMENAGSQALIFSDEGKSYDSMLRKLRRVNYIPSRYGAPRNVPLTRIVEDIVYKKSEASYFIQAADLAAFSLLRFKHPTEKLTKYGVDKSFLLLERAMVKDANRKDRFGIVYA
;
A
#
# COMPACT_ATOMS: atom_id res chain seq x y z
N MET A 1 18.67 10.66 -18.36
CA MET A 1 17.95 9.67 -17.53
C MET A 1 18.66 9.33 -16.23
N GLY A 2 19.98 9.15 -16.19
CA GLY A 2 20.71 8.79 -14.95
C GLY A 2 20.47 9.74 -13.75
N ALA A 3 20.37 11.06 -13.98
CA ALA A 3 20.03 12.00 -12.91
C ALA A 3 18.62 11.79 -12.33
N ARG A 4 17.64 11.42 -13.16
CA ARG A 4 16.26 11.13 -12.71
C ARG A 4 16.20 9.84 -11.89
N ALA A 5 16.96 8.81 -12.27
CA ALA A 5 17.06 7.57 -11.49
C ALA A 5 17.68 7.83 -10.11
N ARG A 6 18.75 8.63 -10.02
CA ARG A 6 19.33 9.02 -8.72
C ARG A 6 18.36 9.81 -7.85
N LEU A 7 17.60 10.74 -8.45
CA LEU A 7 16.59 11.50 -7.70
C LEU A 7 15.48 10.56 -7.20
N PHE A 8 15.06 9.60 -8.01
CA PHE A 8 14.09 8.59 -7.62
C PHE A 8 14.57 7.77 -6.41
N ASP A 9 15.79 7.24 -6.46
CA ASP A 9 16.39 6.49 -5.35
C ASP A 9 16.58 7.35 -4.09
N PHE A 10 17.00 8.60 -4.27
CA PHE A 10 17.11 9.57 -3.19
C PHE A 10 15.76 9.79 -2.51
N THR A 11 14.69 9.99 -3.27
CA THR A 11 13.34 10.20 -2.73
C THR A 11 12.82 8.94 -2.02
N LEU A 12 12.97 7.76 -2.60
CA LEU A 12 12.58 6.49 -1.93
C LEU A 12 13.34 6.31 -0.61
N THR A 13 14.64 6.58 -0.61
CA THR A 13 15.45 6.55 0.62
C THR A 13 14.95 7.58 1.62
N GLY A 14 14.58 8.78 1.16
CA GLY A 14 13.99 9.85 1.98
C GLY A 14 12.69 9.41 2.65
N ILE A 15 11.80 8.72 1.94
CA ILE A 15 10.56 8.17 2.49
C ILE A 15 10.87 7.27 3.70
N THR A 16 11.86 6.38 3.59
CA THR A 16 12.24 5.46 4.69
C THR A 16 12.85 6.14 5.91
N ARG A 17 13.18 7.43 5.83
CA ARG A 17 13.71 8.21 6.95
C ARG A 17 12.62 8.94 7.73
N ILE A 18 11.37 8.95 7.24
CA ILE A 18 10.24 9.51 7.98
C ILE A 18 10.04 8.66 9.25
N PRO A 19 10.08 9.27 10.46
CA PRO A 19 9.94 8.52 11.70
C PRO A 19 8.61 7.75 11.74
N GLY A 20 8.69 6.45 12.07
CA GLY A 20 7.52 5.59 12.18
C GLY A 20 6.82 5.23 10.88
N VAL A 21 7.40 5.56 9.72
CA VAL A 21 6.81 5.22 8.42
C VAL A 21 6.68 3.72 8.24
N GLN A 22 5.53 3.31 7.72
CA GLN A 22 5.21 1.93 7.39
C GLN A 22 4.66 1.88 5.98
N ILE A 23 5.14 0.92 5.19
CA ILE A 23 4.77 0.76 3.78
C ILE A 23 4.06 -0.58 3.61
N PHE A 24 2.79 -0.50 3.21
CA PHE A 24 2.00 -1.64 2.76
C PHE A 24 2.00 -1.67 1.24
N ASN A 25 2.50 -2.76 0.67
CA ASN A 25 2.62 -2.93 -0.77
C ASN A 25 1.52 -3.86 -1.29
N GLY A 26 0.81 -3.43 -2.33
CA GLY A 26 -0.19 -4.22 -3.02
C GLY A 26 0.16 -4.43 -4.48
N TYR A 27 -0.03 -5.64 -4.99
CA TYR A 27 0.17 -5.96 -6.41
C TYR A 27 -0.93 -6.89 -6.92
N ALA A 28 -1.65 -6.45 -7.94
CA ALA A 28 -2.70 -7.24 -8.58
C ALA A 28 -2.89 -6.83 -10.04
N HIS A 29 -3.56 -7.68 -10.81
CA HIS A 29 -4.09 -7.26 -12.11
C HIS A 29 -5.18 -6.20 -11.91
N LYS A 30 -5.32 -5.27 -12.88
CA LYS A 30 -6.30 -4.18 -12.84
C LYS A 30 -7.73 -4.63 -12.52
N LYS A 31 -8.16 -5.80 -13.03
CA LYS A 31 -9.49 -6.39 -12.76
C LYS A 31 -9.73 -6.75 -11.29
N LYS A 32 -8.68 -6.85 -10.47
CA LYS A 32 -8.73 -7.24 -9.06
C LYS A 32 -8.35 -6.10 -8.11
N GLU A 33 -8.31 -4.87 -8.62
CA GLU A 33 -7.95 -3.67 -7.85
C GLU A 33 -8.83 -3.47 -6.60
N GLU A 34 -10.15 -3.65 -6.72
CA GLU A 34 -11.06 -3.52 -5.57
C GLU A 34 -10.78 -4.59 -4.49
N LYS A 35 -10.47 -5.81 -4.93
CA LYS A 35 -10.11 -6.90 -4.01
C LYS A 35 -8.78 -6.63 -3.32
N LEU A 36 -7.82 -6.06 -4.05
CA LEU A 36 -6.55 -5.64 -3.47
C LEU A 36 -6.75 -4.53 -2.43
N PHE A 37 -7.60 -3.54 -2.73
CA PHE A 37 -7.94 -2.48 -1.78
C PHE A 37 -8.58 -3.06 -0.52
N GLU A 38 -9.55 -3.98 -0.65
CA GLU A 38 -10.14 -4.69 0.50
C GLU A 38 -9.06 -5.36 1.36
N TYR A 39 -8.10 -6.07 0.75
CA TYR A 39 -7.03 -6.70 1.49
C TYR A 39 -6.12 -5.71 2.20
N LEU A 40 -5.76 -4.60 1.55
CA LEU A 40 -4.95 -3.54 2.17
C LEU A 40 -5.68 -2.90 3.36
N MET A 41 -6.98 -2.61 3.23
CA MET A 41 -7.78 -2.09 4.35
C MET A 41 -7.79 -3.06 5.55
N ASN A 42 -7.90 -4.36 5.29
CA ASN A 42 -7.81 -5.37 6.34
C ASN A 42 -6.42 -5.43 7.01
N ARG A 43 -5.34 -5.17 6.26
CA ARG A 43 -3.98 -5.09 6.84
C ARG A 43 -3.80 -3.83 7.69
N ILE A 44 -4.31 -2.69 7.22
CA ILE A 44 -4.29 -1.44 7.98
C ILE A 44 -5.11 -1.59 9.28
N GLN A 45 -6.34 -2.11 9.20
CA GLN A 45 -7.17 -2.44 10.36
C GLN A 45 -6.38 -3.27 11.38
N LYS A 46 -5.76 -4.37 10.94
CA LYS A 46 -5.02 -5.23 11.86
C LYS A 46 -3.79 -4.56 12.47
N ASN A 47 -3.09 -3.75 11.68
CA ASN A 47 -1.95 -2.99 12.14
C ASN A 47 -2.36 -1.96 13.22
N MET A 48 -3.48 -1.27 13.00
CA MET A 48 -4.02 -0.32 13.98
C MET A 48 -4.55 -0.99 15.24
N GLU A 49 -5.16 -2.17 15.14
CA GLU A 49 -5.53 -2.97 16.32
C GLU A 49 -4.29 -3.32 17.16
N ASN A 50 -3.22 -3.79 16.52
CA ASN A 50 -1.99 -4.15 17.22
C ASN A 50 -1.32 -2.93 17.86
N ALA A 51 -1.40 -1.76 17.20
CA ALA A 51 -0.88 -0.51 17.72
C ALA A 51 -1.80 0.16 18.77
N GLY A 52 -3.01 -0.36 18.99
CA GLY A 52 -4.01 0.29 19.85
C GLY A 52 -4.48 1.66 19.33
N SER A 53 -4.43 1.88 18.01
CA SER A 53 -4.64 3.19 17.39
C SER A 53 -5.78 3.20 16.36
N GLN A 54 -5.95 4.33 15.67
CA GLN A 54 -6.97 4.60 14.66
C GLN A 54 -6.29 5.18 13.39
N ALA A 55 -6.94 5.07 12.24
CA ALA A 55 -6.44 5.53 10.96
C ALA A 55 -7.41 6.50 10.25
N LEU A 56 -6.81 7.48 9.58
CA LEU A 56 -7.42 8.27 8.52
C LEU A 56 -6.81 7.82 7.19
N ILE A 57 -7.63 7.68 6.16
CA ILE A 57 -7.19 7.25 4.83
C ILE A 57 -7.21 8.46 3.91
N PHE A 58 -6.06 8.73 3.29
CA PHE A 58 -5.91 9.74 2.24
C PHE A 58 -5.65 9.05 0.91
N SER A 59 -6.30 9.51 -0.17
CA SER A 59 -6.15 8.92 -1.51
C SER A 59 -6.14 10.00 -2.59
N ASP A 60 -5.53 9.68 -3.74
CA ASP A 60 -5.55 10.59 -4.90
C ASP A 60 -6.98 10.72 -5.45
N GLU A 61 -7.28 11.89 -6.01
CA GLU A 61 -8.54 12.12 -6.70
C GLU A 61 -8.61 11.28 -8.00
N GLY A 62 -9.78 10.71 -8.28
CA GLY A 62 -10.04 10.03 -9.56
C GLY A 62 -10.92 8.79 -9.45
N LYS A 63 -10.81 8.03 -8.36
CA LYS A 63 -11.68 6.88 -8.07
C LYS A 63 -12.11 6.87 -6.61
N SER A 64 -13.42 6.80 -6.38
CA SER A 64 -13.97 6.66 -5.02
C SER A 64 -14.05 5.19 -4.62
N TYR A 65 -13.67 4.92 -3.37
CA TYR A 65 -13.79 3.64 -2.69
C TYR A 65 -14.70 3.73 -1.46
N ASP A 66 -15.40 4.84 -1.25
CA ASP A 66 -16.22 5.08 -0.05
C ASP A 66 -17.32 4.05 0.11
N SER A 67 -18.03 3.73 -0.98
CA SER A 67 -19.07 2.68 -0.98
C SER A 67 -18.53 1.33 -0.51
N MET A 68 -17.31 1.00 -0.92
CA MET A 68 -16.63 -0.23 -0.50
C MET A 68 -16.17 -0.15 0.95
N LEU A 69 -15.54 0.95 1.36
CA LEU A 69 -15.12 1.17 2.75
C LEU A 69 -16.32 1.09 3.71
N ARG A 70 -17.41 1.82 3.43
CA ARG A 70 -18.65 1.80 4.21
C ARG A 70 -19.29 0.41 4.26
N LYS A 71 -19.19 -0.38 3.18
CA LYS A 71 -19.62 -1.79 3.18
C LYS A 71 -18.76 -2.60 4.15
N LEU A 72 -17.44 -2.50 4.07
CA LEU A 72 -16.50 -3.23 4.94
C LEU A 72 -16.62 -2.83 6.43
N ARG A 73 -17.05 -1.60 6.72
CA ARG A 73 -17.38 -1.14 8.09
C ARG A 73 -18.63 -1.81 8.68
N ARG A 74 -19.49 -2.43 7.86
CA ARG A 74 -20.69 -3.15 8.31
C ARG A 74 -20.54 -4.66 8.16
N VAL A 75 -20.09 -5.11 6.99
CA VAL A 75 -20.01 -6.51 6.59
C VAL A 75 -18.70 -6.74 5.85
N ASN A 76 -17.79 -7.47 6.50
CA ASN A 76 -16.50 -7.87 5.98
C ASN A 76 -16.23 -9.33 6.38
N TYR A 77 -16.61 -10.26 5.49
CA TYR A 77 -16.42 -11.69 5.74
C TYR A 77 -14.99 -12.11 5.44
N ILE A 78 -14.26 -12.47 6.49
CA ILE A 78 -12.89 -12.97 6.39
C ILE A 78 -12.92 -14.51 6.47
N PRO A 79 -12.35 -15.22 5.48
CA PRO A 79 -12.17 -16.66 5.55
C PRO A 79 -11.34 -17.06 6.78
N SER A 80 -11.84 -18.01 7.56
CA SER A 80 -11.10 -18.56 8.69
C SER A 80 -10.28 -19.78 8.25
N ARG A 81 -9.05 -19.89 8.76
CA ARG A 81 -8.21 -21.08 8.58
C ARG A 81 -8.71 -22.28 9.40
N TYR A 82 -9.49 -22.04 10.45
CA TYR A 82 -9.84 -23.03 11.48
C TYR A 82 -11.35 -23.18 11.70
N GLY A 83 -12.21 -22.62 10.83
CA GLY A 83 -13.66 -22.71 11.01
C GLY A 83 -14.47 -21.92 9.98
N ALA A 84 -15.73 -21.60 10.32
CA ALA A 84 -16.61 -20.81 9.46
C ALA A 84 -16.07 -19.38 9.22
N PRO A 85 -16.34 -18.79 8.04
CA PRO A 85 -16.06 -17.37 7.80
C PRO A 85 -16.69 -16.50 8.88
N ARG A 86 -15.97 -15.46 9.31
CA ARG A 86 -16.45 -14.53 10.33
C ARG A 86 -16.59 -13.13 9.74
N ASN A 87 -17.65 -12.43 10.15
CA ASN A 87 -17.76 -11.01 9.89
C ASN A 87 -16.81 -10.26 10.84
N VAL A 88 -15.82 -9.55 10.28
CA VAL A 88 -14.84 -8.74 11.02
C VAL A 88 -14.87 -7.33 10.45
N PRO A 89 -15.83 -6.49 10.85
CA PRO A 89 -15.97 -5.15 10.29
C PRO A 89 -14.76 -4.25 10.55
N LEU A 90 -14.50 -3.30 9.64
CA LEU A 90 -13.45 -2.31 9.85
C LEU A 90 -13.90 -1.28 10.90
N THR A 91 -13.22 -1.26 12.04
CA THR A 91 -13.54 -0.42 13.20
C THR A 91 -12.45 0.59 13.54
N ARG A 92 -11.27 0.47 12.92
CA ARG A 92 -10.12 1.35 13.16
C ARG A 92 -9.96 2.47 12.14
N ILE A 93 -10.86 2.55 11.16
CA ILE A 93 -10.90 3.63 10.17
C ILE A 93 -12.05 4.55 10.55
N VAL A 94 -11.72 5.79 10.93
CA VAL A 94 -12.65 6.68 11.65
C VAL A 94 -13.69 7.28 10.72
N GLU A 95 -13.24 7.77 9.56
CA GLU A 95 -14.06 8.48 8.58
C GLU A 95 -14.00 7.85 7.18
N ASP A 96 -14.74 8.44 6.24
CA ASP A 96 -14.59 8.14 4.82
C ASP A 96 -13.21 8.62 4.30
N ILE A 97 -12.90 8.27 3.05
CA ILE A 97 -11.58 8.54 2.48
C ILE A 97 -11.47 10.03 2.17
N VAL A 98 -10.38 10.66 2.61
CA VAL A 98 -10.07 12.03 2.26
C VAL A 98 -9.34 12.04 0.92
N TYR A 99 -10.03 12.51 -0.11
CA TYR A 99 -9.45 12.66 -1.44
C TYR A 99 -8.70 13.98 -1.56
N LYS A 100 -7.48 13.91 -2.10
CA LYS A 100 -6.66 15.10 -2.38
C LYS A 100 -6.00 14.93 -3.74
N LYS A 101 -5.93 16.01 -4.52
CA LYS A 101 -5.03 16.07 -5.68
C LYS A 101 -3.61 15.68 -5.29
N SER A 102 -3.02 14.73 -6.01
CA SER A 102 -1.64 14.28 -5.83
C SER A 102 -0.62 15.43 -5.82
N GLU A 103 -0.79 16.45 -6.66
CA GLU A 103 0.06 17.66 -6.70
C GLU A 103 0.08 18.42 -5.37
N ALA A 104 -1.00 18.33 -4.58
CA ALA A 104 -1.16 19.01 -3.30
C ALA A 104 -0.80 18.13 -2.08
N SER A 105 -0.22 16.93 -2.30
CA SER A 105 0.10 15.99 -1.22
C SER A 105 1.39 15.21 -1.46
N TYR A 106 2.46 15.60 -0.77
CA TYR A 106 3.73 14.86 -0.81
C TYR A 106 3.61 13.41 -0.32
N PHE A 107 2.66 13.11 0.58
CA PHE A 107 2.43 11.73 1.03
C PHE A 107 1.78 10.85 -0.03
N ILE A 108 0.87 11.42 -0.85
CA ILE A 108 0.28 10.68 -1.98
C ILE A 108 1.37 10.43 -3.03
N GLN A 109 2.16 11.45 -3.37
CA GLN A 109 3.30 11.28 -4.28
C GLN A 109 4.31 10.24 -3.77
N ALA A 110 4.59 10.21 -2.46
CA ALA A 110 5.44 9.19 -1.86
C ALA A 110 4.86 7.77 -2.03
N ALA A 111 3.55 7.61 -1.83
CA ALA A 111 2.86 6.34 -2.05
C ALA A 111 2.92 5.92 -3.54
N ASP A 112 2.73 6.86 -4.47
CA ASP A 112 2.83 6.60 -5.92
C ASP A 112 4.24 6.18 -6.32
N LEU A 113 5.28 6.82 -5.77
CA LEU A 113 6.67 6.43 -6.01
C LEU A 113 6.94 5.01 -5.49
N ALA A 114 6.42 4.65 -4.33
CA ALA A 114 6.52 3.29 -3.79
C ALA A 114 5.81 2.28 -4.70
N ALA A 115 4.57 2.56 -5.12
CA ALA A 115 3.81 1.72 -6.03
C ALA A 115 4.50 1.56 -7.40
N PHE A 116 5.04 2.65 -7.95
CA PHE A 116 5.81 2.62 -9.20
C PHE A 116 7.08 1.78 -9.06
N SER A 117 7.83 1.92 -7.95
CA SER A 117 9.02 1.11 -7.70
C SER A 117 8.69 -0.39 -7.66
N LEU A 118 7.59 -0.77 -7.00
CA LEU A 118 7.10 -2.16 -6.98
C LEU A 118 6.74 -2.65 -8.39
N LEU A 119 6.05 -1.82 -9.17
CA LEU A 119 5.68 -2.15 -10.54
C LEU A 119 6.92 -2.42 -11.40
N ARG A 120 7.98 -1.61 -11.27
CA ARG A 120 9.24 -1.80 -12.01
C ARG A 120 10.05 -2.99 -11.52
N PHE A 121 9.98 -3.30 -10.22
CA PHE A 121 10.58 -4.51 -9.65
C PHE A 121 9.90 -5.78 -10.18
N LYS A 122 8.57 -5.77 -10.35
CA LYS A 122 7.80 -6.91 -10.89
C LYS A 122 7.86 -7.00 -12.42
N HIS A 123 7.90 -5.86 -13.10
CA HIS A 123 7.93 -5.74 -14.56
C HIS A 123 9.07 -4.81 -14.98
N PRO A 124 10.32 -5.32 -14.95
CA PRO A 124 11.46 -4.55 -15.40
C PRO A 124 11.32 -4.19 -16.88
N THR A 125 11.81 -3.02 -17.26
CA THR A 125 11.91 -2.61 -18.67
C THR A 125 13.36 -2.29 -18.98
N GLU A 126 13.84 -2.70 -20.15
CA GLU A 126 15.26 -2.57 -20.55
C GLU A 126 15.81 -1.16 -20.31
N LYS A 127 15.01 -0.13 -20.68
CA LYS A 127 15.36 1.28 -20.51
C LYS A 127 15.62 1.66 -19.06
N LEU A 128 14.82 1.16 -18.13
CA LEU A 128 14.90 1.50 -16.70
C LEU A 128 15.89 0.61 -15.95
N THR A 129 16.01 -0.65 -16.36
CA THR A 129 17.02 -1.59 -15.86
C THR A 129 18.44 -1.10 -16.14
N LYS A 130 18.67 -0.45 -17.29
CA LYS A 130 19.94 0.22 -17.60
C LYS A 130 20.37 1.24 -16.53
N TYR A 131 19.43 1.79 -15.78
CA TYR A 131 19.68 2.75 -14.71
C TYR A 131 19.43 2.19 -13.30
N GLY A 132 19.18 0.88 -13.16
CA GLY A 132 18.99 0.20 -11.87
C GLY A 132 17.62 0.43 -11.21
N VAL A 133 16.66 1.05 -11.90
CA VAL A 133 15.36 1.45 -11.32
C VAL A 133 14.49 0.24 -10.95
N ASP A 134 14.71 -0.90 -11.61
CA ASP A 134 14.10 -2.18 -11.27
C ASP A 134 14.49 -2.66 -9.85
N LYS A 135 15.62 -2.21 -9.31
CA LYS A 135 16.12 -2.57 -7.98
C LYS A 135 15.73 -1.55 -6.90
N SER A 136 15.27 -0.36 -7.28
CA SER A 136 14.95 0.74 -6.36
C SER A 136 13.91 0.37 -5.30
N PHE A 137 12.99 -0.55 -5.61
CA PHE A 137 12.01 -1.06 -4.63
C PHE A 137 12.67 -1.60 -3.36
N LEU A 138 13.87 -2.18 -3.46
CA LEU A 138 14.60 -2.75 -2.32
C LEU A 138 15.06 -1.67 -1.32
N LEU A 139 15.16 -0.41 -1.74
CA LEU A 139 15.50 0.72 -0.85
C LEU A 139 14.43 0.94 0.22
N LEU A 140 13.19 0.51 -0.04
CA LEU A 140 12.06 0.62 0.88
C LEU A 140 12.04 -0.48 1.95
N GLU A 141 12.89 -1.51 1.85
CA GLU A 141 12.75 -2.77 2.63
C GLU A 141 12.62 -2.54 4.14
N ARG A 142 13.37 -1.59 4.70
CA ARG A 142 13.36 -1.28 6.15
C ARG A 142 12.01 -0.75 6.65
N ALA A 143 11.19 -0.17 5.77
CA ALA A 143 9.90 0.41 6.11
C ALA A 143 8.72 -0.50 5.75
N MET A 144 8.96 -1.63 5.07
CA MET A 144 7.89 -2.52 4.63
C MET A 144 7.29 -3.31 5.80
N VAL A 145 5.96 -3.38 5.85
CA VAL A 145 5.26 -4.20 6.85
C VAL A 145 5.21 -5.66 6.39
N LYS A 146 6.27 -6.42 6.69
CA LYS A 146 6.41 -7.83 6.25
C LYS A 146 5.29 -8.75 6.78
N ASP A 147 4.73 -8.43 7.94
CA ASP A 147 3.57 -9.14 8.50
C ASP A 147 2.28 -9.00 7.66
N ALA A 148 2.22 -8.03 6.74
CA ALA A 148 1.07 -7.88 5.83
C ALA A 148 0.89 -9.12 4.92
N ASN A 149 1.98 -9.82 4.59
CA ASN A 149 1.92 -11.13 3.96
C ASN A 149 3.14 -11.96 4.33
N ARG A 150 3.00 -12.82 5.35
CA ARG A 150 4.10 -13.68 5.84
C ARG A 150 4.65 -14.69 4.82
N LYS A 151 3.93 -14.93 3.72
CA LYS A 151 4.40 -15.82 2.63
C LYS A 151 5.26 -15.08 1.60
N ASP A 152 5.27 -13.75 1.64
CA ASP A 152 6.07 -12.91 0.74
C ASP A 152 7.17 -12.21 1.55
N ARG A 153 8.42 -12.30 1.08
CA ARG A 153 9.60 -11.74 1.76
C ARG A 153 9.46 -10.23 2.06
N PHE A 154 8.74 -9.51 1.22
CA PHE A 154 8.58 -8.06 1.27
C PHE A 154 7.19 -7.65 1.80
N GLY A 155 6.38 -8.61 2.26
CA GLY A 155 5.02 -8.35 2.74
C GLY A 155 4.05 -7.91 1.63
N ILE A 156 4.35 -8.19 0.36
CA ILE A 156 3.49 -7.77 -0.76
C ILE A 156 2.15 -8.52 -0.68
N VAL A 157 1.06 -7.77 -0.68
CA VAL A 157 -0.31 -8.29 -0.70
C VAL A 157 -0.73 -8.51 -2.15
N TYR A 158 -1.22 -9.71 -2.45
CA TYR A 158 -1.67 -10.09 -3.80
C TYR A 158 -3.20 -10.30 -3.81
N ALA A 159 -3.84 -9.92 -4.92
CA ALA A 159 -5.24 -10.24 -5.21
C ALA A 159 -5.37 -11.01 -6.52
#